data_AF-A0A816HA98-F1
#
_entry.id   AF-A0A816HA98-F1
#
_cell.length_a   1.000
_cell.length_b   1.000
_cell.length_c   1.000
_cell.angle_alpha   90.00
_cell.angle_beta   90.00
_cell.angle_gamma   90.00
#
_symmetry.space_group_name_H-M   'P 1'
#
loop_
_entity.id
_entity.type
_entity.pdbx_description
1 polymer ?
#
loop_
_entity_poly.entity_id
_entity_poly.type
_entity_poly.pdbx_seq_one_letter_code
_entity_poly.pdbx_strand_id
1 'polypeptide(L)'
;IALLQLISVVEKEQVLKTNVWLQVKWKDYQMQWKREKYGGIQSIRVPPSQVWTPDVVLFNNADGKYEASFKSNVVVYHNGDMNWVPPAIYKSSCYIDVKFFPFDKQTCELRFGSWTYDQQQMNFTYYTDNEKNVTIKDYVVSGSWDLLEGPMFIQQSSPLPSPVNDSDLTGSSVAVTDARLKKADGRDRVEFVCRLVIKRKTLFYTVNLIIPTVSEH
;
A
#
# COMPACT_ATOMS: atom_id res chain seq x y z
N ILE A 1 -1.19 -3.00 9.00
CA ILE A 1 -0.79 -1.63 8.58
C ILE A 1 -1.37 -0.62 9.55
N ALA A 2 -0.61 0.40 9.94
CA ALA A 2 -1.11 1.55 10.70
C ALA A 2 -1.06 2.84 9.85
N LEU A 3 -2.20 3.52 9.72
CA LEU A 3 -2.31 4.79 9.03
C LEU A 3 -2.19 5.93 10.04
N LEU A 4 -1.15 6.75 9.89
CA LEU A 4 -0.94 7.90 10.78
C LEU A 4 -1.61 9.16 10.27
N GLN A 5 -1.54 9.40 8.96
CA GLN A 5 -2.09 10.61 8.38
C GLN A 5 -2.44 10.42 6.92
N LEU A 6 -3.60 10.95 6.52
CA LEU A 6 -3.93 11.23 5.14
C LEU A 6 -3.46 12.65 4.83
N ILE A 7 -2.31 12.75 4.15
CA ILE A 7 -1.61 14.02 3.92
C ILE A 7 -2.37 14.84 2.87
N SER A 8 -2.57 14.27 1.69
CA SER A 8 -3.23 14.95 0.58
C SER A 8 -3.69 13.99 -0.50
N VAL A 9 -4.76 14.35 -1.19
CA VAL A 9 -5.14 13.79 -2.50
C VAL A 9 -4.90 14.89 -3.52
N VAL A 10 -4.12 14.60 -4.56
CA VAL A 10 -3.88 15.53 -5.67
C VAL A 10 -4.67 15.02 -6.86
N GLU A 11 -5.85 15.59 -7.10
CA GLU A 11 -6.84 15.08 -8.05
C GLU A 11 -6.33 15.14 -9.50
N LYS A 12 -5.64 16.23 -9.85
CA LYS A 12 -5.06 16.42 -11.20
C LYS A 12 -4.00 15.38 -11.53
N GLU A 13 -3.21 14.98 -10.54
CA GLU A 13 -2.16 13.97 -10.69
C GLU A 13 -2.65 12.56 -10.43
N GLN A 14 -3.89 12.39 -9.91
CA GLN A 14 -4.44 11.11 -9.46
C GLN A 14 -3.54 10.42 -8.41
N VAL A 15 -3.01 11.20 -7.46
CA VAL A 15 -2.08 10.71 -6.43
C VAL A 15 -2.64 10.90 -5.02
N LEU A 16 -2.65 9.81 -4.25
CA LEU A 16 -2.90 9.83 -2.81
C LEU A 16 -1.56 9.80 -2.06
N LYS A 17 -1.35 10.75 -1.13
CA LYS A 17 -0.19 10.80 -0.23
C LYS A 17 -0.61 10.42 1.19
N THR A 18 0.01 9.38 1.74
CA THR A 18 -0.28 8.88 3.09
C THR A 18 1.00 8.66 3.89
N ASN A 19 0.94 8.94 5.20
CA ASN A 19 1.95 8.54 6.15
C ASN A 19 1.52 7.24 6.81
N VAL A 20 2.26 6.16 6.56
CA VAL A 20 1.87 4.80 6.93
C VAL A 20 3.06 4.10 7.59
N TRP A 21 2.77 3.39 8.68
CA TRP A 21 3.68 2.43 9.27
C TRP A 21 3.32 1.02 8.80
N LEU A 22 4.18 0.49 7.94
CA LEU A 22 4.12 -0.90 7.52
C LEU A 22 4.89 -1.73 8.53
N GLN A 23 4.18 -2.36 9.45
CA GLN A 23 4.77 -3.27 10.42
C GLN A 23 4.90 -4.67 9.80
N VAL A 24 6.13 -5.17 9.70
CA VAL A 24 6.47 -6.47 9.14
C VAL A 24 7.07 -7.34 10.24
N LYS A 25 6.54 -8.56 10.41
CA LYS A 25 7.10 -9.59 11.27
C LYS A 25 7.39 -10.83 10.47
N TRP A 26 8.54 -11.43 10.73
CA TRP A 26 8.91 -12.73 10.21
C TRP A 26 9.76 -13.45 11.24
N LYS A 27 10.10 -14.70 10.95
CA LYS A 27 10.93 -15.53 11.80
C LYS A 27 12.18 -15.94 11.06
N ASP A 28 13.33 -15.72 11.67
CA ASP A 28 14.63 -16.14 11.17
C ASP A 28 15.22 -17.20 12.11
N TYR A 29 15.55 -18.36 11.55
CA TYR A 29 16.09 -19.48 12.33
C TYR A 29 17.56 -19.29 12.69
N GLN A 30 18.31 -18.46 11.96
CA GLN A 30 19.72 -18.18 12.22
C GLN A 30 19.88 -17.17 13.35
N MET A 31 18.89 -16.30 13.56
CA MET A 31 18.90 -15.26 14.58
C MET A 31 18.33 -15.69 15.93
N GLN A 32 18.65 -16.90 16.36
CA GLN A 32 18.19 -17.48 17.63
C GLN A 32 19.34 -17.61 18.63
N TRP A 33 19.10 -17.27 19.90
CA TRP A 33 20.07 -17.49 20.97
C TRP A 33 19.41 -17.90 22.28
N LYS A 34 20.19 -18.61 23.10
CA LYS A 34 19.80 -18.96 24.47
C LYS A 34 20.09 -17.79 25.41
N ARG A 35 19.05 -17.24 26.03
CA ARG A 35 19.14 -16.07 26.93
C ARG A 35 20.16 -16.30 28.06
N GLU A 36 20.27 -17.54 28.53
CA GLU A 36 21.14 -17.95 29.63
C GLU A 36 22.62 -17.78 29.28
N LYS A 37 22.99 -17.85 28.00
CA LYS A 37 24.38 -17.67 27.54
C LYS A 37 24.79 -16.21 27.34
N TYR A 38 23.82 -15.29 27.34
CA TYR A 38 24.03 -13.88 27.00
C TYR A 38 23.43 -12.95 28.05
N GLY A 39 23.58 -13.29 29.34
CA GLY A 39 23.18 -12.42 30.44
C GLY A 39 21.67 -12.10 30.51
N GLY A 40 20.82 -12.98 29.97
CA GLY A 40 19.36 -12.78 29.96
C GLY A 40 18.84 -11.88 28.85
N ILE A 41 19.67 -11.46 27.89
CA ILE A 41 19.25 -10.58 26.79
C ILE A 41 18.13 -11.23 25.98
N GLN A 42 16.97 -10.55 25.91
CA GLN A 42 15.78 -11.03 25.21
C GLN A 42 15.63 -10.50 23.79
N SER A 43 16.16 -9.30 23.52
CA SER A 43 16.09 -8.66 22.22
C SER A 43 17.26 -7.73 21.97
N ILE A 44 17.61 -7.57 20.70
CA ILE A 44 18.65 -6.66 20.21
C ILE A 44 18.10 -5.82 19.06
N ARG A 45 18.72 -4.66 18.78
CA ARG A 45 18.38 -3.80 17.64
C ARG A 45 19.51 -3.86 16.65
N VAL A 46 19.23 -4.30 15.44
CA VAL A 46 20.23 -4.51 14.40
C VAL A 46 19.89 -3.66 13.19
N PRO A 47 20.86 -2.97 12.56
CA PRO A 47 20.63 -2.28 11.30
C PRO A 47 20.11 -3.23 10.22
N PRO A 48 19.15 -2.82 9.37
CA PRO A 48 18.61 -3.67 8.32
C PRO A 48 19.63 -4.07 7.24
N SER A 49 20.80 -3.44 7.19
CA SER A 49 21.89 -3.83 6.29
C SER A 49 22.69 -5.04 6.75
N GLN A 50 22.51 -5.49 8.00
CA GLN A 50 23.23 -6.63 8.59
C GLN A 50 22.37 -7.89 8.68
N VAL A 51 21.09 -7.79 8.33
CA VAL A 51 20.13 -8.89 8.42
C VAL A 51 19.33 -8.98 7.14
N TRP A 52 18.78 -10.15 6.86
CA TRP A 52 17.81 -10.26 5.77
C TRP A 52 16.52 -9.51 6.15
N THR A 53 15.99 -8.72 5.23
CA THR A 53 14.70 -8.05 5.35
C THR A 53 13.87 -8.30 4.10
N PRO A 54 12.55 -8.55 4.22
CA PRO A 54 11.71 -8.75 3.05
C PRO A 54 11.58 -7.46 2.23
N ASP A 55 11.55 -7.60 0.91
CA ASP A 55 11.51 -6.55 -0.09
C ASP A 55 10.07 -6.12 -0.42
N VAL A 56 9.31 -5.76 0.62
CA VAL A 56 7.92 -5.33 0.45
C VAL A 56 7.86 -3.90 -0.10
N VAL A 57 7.29 -3.75 -1.29
CA VAL A 57 7.18 -2.46 -1.99
C VAL A 57 5.73 -2.14 -2.34
N LEU A 58 5.46 -0.86 -2.59
CA LEU A 58 4.17 -0.39 -3.13
C LEU A 58 4.17 -0.53 -4.66
N PHE A 59 3.29 -1.37 -5.22
CA PHE A 59 3.22 -1.60 -6.66
C PHE A 59 2.57 -0.44 -7.41
N ASN A 60 1.46 0.11 -6.92
CA ASN A 60 0.80 1.26 -7.53
C ASN A 60 1.43 2.59 -7.09
N ASN A 61 2.76 2.65 -7.05
CA ASN A 61 3.51 3.85 -6.67
C ASN A 61 3.51 4.91 -7.78
N ALA A 62 3.31 6.17 -7.41
CA ALA A 62 3.29 7.32 -8.34
C ALA A 62 4.55 8.20 -8.28
N ASP A 63 5.49 7.97 -7.35
CA ASP A 63 6.70 8.81 -7.17
C ASP A 63 7.99 8.19 -7.75
N GLY A 64 7.94 6.94 -8.22
CA GLY A 64 9.12 6.17 -8.63
C GLY A 64 10.08 5.78 -7.48
N LYS A 65 9.79 6.21 -6.23
CA LYS A 65 10.54 5.82 -5.02
C LYS A 65 9.88 4.62 -4.35
N TYR A 66 10.46 3.44 -4.51
CA TYR A 66 9.89 2.19 -4.00
C TYR A 66 10.38 1.82 -2.59
N GLU A 67 11.51 2.37 -2.15
CA GLU A 67 12.05 2.13 -0.81
C GLU A 67 11.52 3.13 0.23
N ALA A 68 11.31 2.66 1.46
CA ALA A 68 11.06 3.53 2.59
C ALA A 68 12.21 4.52 2.79
N SER A 69 11.90 5.81 2.93
CA SER A 69 12.91 6.87 3.05
C SER A 69 13.77 6.76 4.32
N PHE A 70 13.27 6.06 5.34
CA PHE A 70 13.99 5.80 6.58
C PHE A 70 14.00 4.30 6.91
N LYS A 71 15.19 3.70 6.86
CA LYS A 71 15.40 2.28 7.21
C LYS A 71 15.66 2.18 8.72
N SER A 72 14.59 2.00 9.50
CA SER A 72 14.70 1.81 10.96
C SER A 72 15.42 0.51 11.31
N ASN A 73 15.96 0.43 12.53
CA ASN A 73 16.56 -0.81 13.03
C ASN A 73 15.51 -1.91 13.18
N VAL A 74 15.91 -3.15 12.89
CA VAL A 74 15.10 -4.34 13.12
C VAL A 74 15.24 -4.76 14.57
N VAL A 75 14.12 -5.02 15.24
CA VAL A 75 14.11 -5.61 16.58
C VAL A 75 14.13 -7.12 16.41
N VAL A 76 15.20 -7.75 16.88
CA VAL A 76 15.40 -9.20 16.83
C VAL A 76 15.20 -9.76 18.23
N TYR A 77 14.35 -10.76 18.37
CA TYR A 77 14.09 -11.46 19.63
C TYR A 77 14.87 -12.77 19.70
N HIS A 78 15.16 -13.22 20.93
CA HIS A 78 16.00 -14.41 21.16
C HIS A 78 15.46 -15.70 20.56
N ASN A 79 14.14 -15.77 20.31
CA ASN A 79 13.45 -16.90 19.70
C ASN A 79 13.45 -16.86 18.16
N GLY A 80 14.13 -15.88 17.56
CA GLY A 80 14.23 -15.69 16.11
C GLY A 80 13.12 -14.84 15.52
N ASP A 81 12.18 -14.34 16.32
CA ASP A 81 11.16 -13.42 15.82
C ASP A 81 11.83 -12.07 15.49
N MET A 82 11.52 -11.54 14.32
CA MET A 82 12.02 -10.26 13.82
C MET A 82 10.85 -9.31 13.61
N ASN A 83 10.97 -8.09 14.12
CA ASN A 83 9.95 -7.05 13.98
C ASN A 83 10.58 -5.80 13.39
N TRP A 84 10.04 -5.34 12.27
CA TRP A 84 10.52 -4.18 11.54
C TRP A 84 9.38 -3.26 11.18
N VAL A 85 9.56 -1.97 11.46
CA VAL A 85 8.56 -0.93 11.20
C VAL A 85 9.28 0.29 10.61
N PRO A 86 9.55 0.29 9.29
CA PRO A 86 10.08 1.46 8.62
C PRO A 86 8.97 2.50 8.42
N PRO A 87 9.14 3.75 8.93
CA PRO A 87 8.23 4.83 8.62
C PRO A 87 8.41 5.28 7.17
N ALA A 88 7.31 5.41 6.42
CA ALA A 88 7.35 5.83 5.04
C ALA A 88 6.14 6.70 4.68
N ILE A 89 6.41 7.70 3.83
CA ILE A 89 5.37 8.43 3.11
C ILE A 89 5.19 7.75 1.77
N TYR A 90 4.00 7.20 1.54
CA TYR A 90 3.65 6.55 0.29
C TYR A 90 2.87 7.51 -0.60
N LYS A 91 3.20 7.50 -1.89
CA LYS A 91 2.43 8.17 -2.94
C LYS A 91 1.86 7.10 -3.85
N SER A 92 0.57 6.80 -3.71
CA SER A 92 -0.10 5.82 -4.56
C SER A 92 -0.88 6.46 -5.68
N SER A 93 -0.87 5.81 -6.83
CA SER A 93 -1.79 6.09 -7.93
C SER A 93 -3.19 5.66 -7.50
N CYS A 94 -4.14 6.59 -7.58
CA CYS A 94 -5.54 6.38 -7.24
C CYS A 94 -6.41 7.10 -8.26
N TYR A 95 -7.31 6.36 -8.91
CA TYR A 95 -8.29 6.95 -9.81
C TYR A 95 -9.26 7.84 -9.02
N ILE A 96 -9.39 9.10 -9.44
CA ILE A 96 -10.25 10.09 -8.79
C ILE A 96 -11.40 10.45 -9.73
N ASP A 97 -12.64 10.21 -9.28
CA ASP A 97 -13.84 10.64 -10.00
C ASP A 97 -14.36 11.96 -9.44
N VAL A 98 -14.30 13.02 -10.25
CA VAL A 98 -14.71 14.38 -9.87
C VAL A 98 -16.16 14.72 -10.26
N LYS A 99 -16.96 13.75 -10.73
CA LYS A 99 -18.33 13.98 -11.20
C LYS A 99 -19.23 14.71 -10.20
N PHE A 100 -19.08 14.43 -8.91
CA PHE A 100 -19.90 15.01 -7.84
C PHE A 100 -19.14 16.03 -6.98
N PHE A 101 -18.07 16.61 -7.51
CA PHE A 101 -17.27 17.60 -6.78
C PHE A 101 -18.14 18.79 -6.29
N PRO A 102 -17.97 19.28 -5.04
CA PRO A 102 -17.05 18.84 -3.98
C PRO A 102 -17.66 17.79 -3.02
N PHE A 103 -18.82 17.21 -3.33
CA PHE A 103 -19.53 16.21 -2.51
C PHE A 103 -19.14 14.77 -2.86
N ASP A 104 -17.89 14.58 -3.27
CA ASP A 104 -17.36 13.34 -3.78
C ASP A 104 -16.87 12.37 -2.68
N LYS A 105 -16.89 11.08 -3.03
CA LYS A 105 -16.25 10.00 -2.29
C LYS A 105 -15.20 9.37 -3.20
N GLN A 106 -14.03 9.08 -2.65
CA GLN A 106 -12.93 8.45 -3.37
C GLN A 106 -12.56 7.13 -2.71
N THR A 107 -12.19 6.16 -3.54
CA THR A 107 -11.74 4.84 -3.11
C THR A 107 -10.34 4.61 -3.66
N CYS A 108 -9.35 4.65 -2.77
CA CYS A 108 -7.95 4.51 -3.14
C CYS A 108 -7.37 3.23 -2.57
N GLU A 109 -6.56 2.53 -3.35
CA GLU A 109 -5.88 1.31 -2.91
C GLU A 109 -4.38 1.57 -2.69
N LEU A 110 -3.81 0.91 -1.69
CA LEU A 110 -2.38 0.76 -1.47
C LEU A 110 -2.06 -0.72 -1.65
N ARG A 111 -1.32 -1.07 -2.70
CA ARG A 111 -1.01 -2.46 -3.05
C ARG A 111 0.44 -2.77 -2.71
N PHE A 112 0.65 -3.55 -1.66
CA PHE A 112 1.97 -3.97 -1.20
C PHE A 112 2.24 -5.40 -1.62
N GLY A 113 3.47 -5.70 -2.00
CA GLY A 113 3.90 -7.05 -2.32
C GLY A 113 5.41 -7.17 -2.33
N SER A 114 5.92 -8.40 -2.34
CA SER A 114 7.34 -8.63 -2.60
C SER A 114 7.65 -8.34 -4.06
N TRP A 115 8.78 -7.67 -4.31
CA TRP A 115 9.22 -7.40 -5.68
C TRP A 115 9.83 -8.63 -6.35
N THR A 116 10.58 -9.44 -5.58
CA THR A 116 11.41 -10.53 -6.08
C THR A 116 10.89 -11.93 -5.77
N TYR A 117 10.21 -12.12 -4.63
CA TYR A 117 9.70 -13.43 -4.20
C TYR A 117 8.33 -13.74 -4.78
N ASP A 118 8.11 -15.01 -5.11
CA ASP A 118 6.80 -15.55 -5.48
C ASP A 118 6.01 -16.04 -4.26
N GLN A 119 4.76 -16.47 -4.48
CA GLN A 119 3.88 -16.99 -3.43
C GLN A 119 4.44 -18.23 -2.71
N GLN A 120 5.26 -19.05 -3.36
CA GLN A 120 5.81 -20.27 -2.75
C GLN A 120 6.96 -19.95 -1.80
N GLN A 121 7.70 -18.87 -2.07
CA GLN A 121 8.82 -18.40 -1.27
C GLN A 121 8.39 -17.47 -0.14
N MET A 122 7.43 -16.57 -0.40
CA MET A 122 6.97 -15.59 0.56
C MET A 122 5.45 -15.50 0.54
N ASN A 123 4.83 -15.68 1.71
CA ASN A 123 3.40 -15.52 1.89
C ASN A 123 3.10 -14.45 2.95
N PHE A 124 2.07 -13.65 2.69
CA PHE A 124 1.60 -12.63 3.62
C PHE A 124 0.45 -13.19 4.46
N THR A 125 0.45 -12.87 5.75
CA THR A 125 -0.64 -13.18 6.67
C THR A 125 -0.98 -11.96 7.52
N TYR A 126 -2.21 -11.90 8.03
CA TYR A 126 -2.55 -10.90 9.03
C TYR A 126 -1.85 -11.22 10.35
N TYR A 127 -1.60 -10.19 11.16
CA TYR A 127 -1.02 -10.34 12.49
C TYR A 127 -1.95 -11.10 13.44
N THR A 128 -3.25 -10.83 13.35
CA THR A 128 -4.32 -11.57 14.01
C THR A 128 -5.52 -11.68 13.07
N ASP A 129 -6.33 -12.73 13.21
CA ASP A 129 -7.49 -12.97 12.31
C ASP A 129 -8.53 -11.85 12.33
N ASN A 130 -8.51 -11.01 13.38
CA ASN A 130 -9.42 -9.88 13.56
C ASN A 130 -8.90 -8.57 12.96
N GLU A 131 -7.62 -8.50 12.53
CA GLU A 131 -7.00 -7.29 11.97
C GLU A 131 -7.18 -7.19 10.44
N LYS A 132 -8.45 -7.17 10.01
CA LYS A 132 -8.82 -6.96 8.59
C LYS A 132 -9.03 -5.51 8.21
N ASN A 133 -8.80 -4.58 9.13
CA ASN A 133 -8.91 -3.13 8.88
C ASN A 133 -7.60 -2.43 9.24
N VAL A 134 -7.34 -1.32 8.56
CA VAL A 134 -6.19 -0.46 8.85
C VAL A 134 -6.27 0.03 10.29
N THR A 135 -5.14 -0.03 10.99
CA THR A 135 -5.06 0.48 12.36
C THR A 135 -5.03 2.00 12.33
N ILE A 136 -5.98 2.62 13.03
CA ILE A 136 -6.15 4.09 13.12
C ILE A 136 -5.96 4.64 14.54
N LYS A 137 -5.31 3.87 15.43
CA LYS A 137 -5.11 4.27 16.84
C LYS A 137 -4.37 5.60 16.98
N ASP A 138 -3.37 5.81 16.14
CA ASP A 138 -2.53 7.02 16.12
C ASP A 138 -2.86 7.93 14.92
N TYR A 139 -4.08 7.81 14.36
CA TYR A 139 -4.49 8.57 13.19
C TYR A 139 -4.79 10.03 13.53
N VAL A 140 -4.11 10.96 12.86
CA VAL A 140 -4.42 12.38 12.90
C VAL A 140 -5.44 12.69 11.81
N VAL A 141 -6.60 13.19 12.23
CA VAL A 141 -7.71 13.54 11.32
C VAL A 141 -7.26 14.60 10.31
N SER A 142 -7.50 14.33 9.02
CA SER A 142 -7.16 15.25 7.94
C SER A 142 -8.10 16.47 7.92
N GLY A 143 -7.56 17.63 7.55
CA GLY A 143 -8.33 18.88 7.42
C GLY A 143 -9.28 18.90 6.21
N SER A 144 -8.99 18.10 5.18
CA SER A 144 -9.72 18.13 3.90
C SER A 144 -10.53 16.85 3.61
N TRP A 145 -10.23 15.76 4.30
CA TRP A 145 -10.79 14.44 4.02
C TRP A 145 -11.19 13.70 5.30
N ASP A 146 -12.36 13.09 5.28
CA ASP A 146 -12.82 12.14 6.29
C ASP A 146 -12.51 10.72 5.82
N LEU A 147 -11.82 9.95 6.65
CA LEU A 147 -11.61 8.52 6.43
C LEU A 147 -12.88 7.78 6.90
N LEU A 148 -13.56 7.11 5.98
CA LEU A 148 -14.77 6.34 6.28
C LEU A 148 -14.40 4.90 6.64
N GLU A 149 -13.65 4.24 5.77
CA GLU A 149 -13.32 2.82 5.90
C GLU A 149 -11.89 2.55 5.40
N GLY A 150 -11.30 1.49 5.91
CA GLY A 150 -9.94 1.07 5.55
C GLY A 150 -9.75 -0.44 5.53
N PRO A 151 -10.60 -1.24 4.86
CA PRO A 151 -10.43 -2.68 4.82
C PRO A 151 -9.11 -3.08 4.18
N MET A 152 -8.56 -4.17 4.68
CA MET A 152 -7.34 -4.81 4.21
C MET A 152 -7.69 -6.22 3.72
N PHE A 153 -7.17 -6.58 2.55
CA PHE A 153 -7.36 -7.90 1.96
C PHE A 153 -6.05 -8.41 1.37
N ILE A 154 -5.84 -9.71 1.49
CA ILE A 154 -4.76 -10.42 0.80
C ILE A 154 -5.37 -10.97 -0.49
N GLN A 155 -4.76 -10.62 -1.62
CA GLN A 155 -5.20 -11.05 -2.93
C GLN A 155 -4.02 -11.70 -3.66
N GLN A 156 -4.30 -12.78 -4.38
CA GLN A 156 -3.36 -13.28 -5.39
C GLN A 156 -3.54 -12.40 -6.62
N SER A 157 -2.47 -11.74 -7.06
CA SER A 157 -2.52 -10.98 -8.30
C SER A 157 -2.57 -11.97 -9.45
N SER A 158 -3.76 -12.24 -9.99
CA SER A 158 -3.84 -12.56 -11.41
C SER A 158 -3.47 -11.29 -12.18
N PRO A 159 -2.78 -11.39 -13.34
CA PRO A 159 -2.33 -10.21 -14.06
C PRO A 159 -3.52 -9.28 -14.32
N LEU A 160 -3.31 -7.98 -14.02
CA LEU A 160 -4.30 -6.92 -14.26
C LEU A 160 -4.88 -7.06 -15.68
N PRO A 161 -6.20 -6.93 -15.89
CA PRO A 161 -6.72 -6.73 -17.22
C PRO A 161 -6.16 -5.40 -17.73
N SER A 162 -5.27 -5.44 -18.70
CA SER A 162 -4.81 -4.25 -19.43
C SER A 162 -6.03 -3.50 -20.01
N PRO A 163 -5.97 -2.15 -20.12
CA PRO A 163 -7.05 -1.40 -20.75
C PRO A 163 -7.28 -1.94 -22.17
N VAL A 164 -8.53 -2.20 -22.51
CA VAL A 164 -8.93 -2.54 -23.87
C VAL A 164 -8.55 -1.35 -24.75
N ASN A 165 -7.65 -1.55 -25.72
CA ASN A 165 -7.32 -0.54 -26.71
C ASN A 165 -7.97 -0.87 -28.05
N ASP A 166 -8.43 0.20 -28.71
CA ASP A 166 -9.17 0.29 -29.95
C ASP A 166 -8.64 -0.61 -31.08
N SER A 167 -9.28 -1.77 -31.29
CA SER A 167 -9.23 -2.45 -32.59
C SER A 167 -10.46 -3.32 -32.83
N ASP A 168 -11.64 -2.75 -32.62
CA ASP A 168 -12.89 -3.17 -33.30
C ASP A 168 -12.96 -2.60 -34.74
N LEU A 169 -11.79 -2.39 -35.35
CA LEU A 169 -11.65 -1.97 -36.74
C LEU A 169 -10.99 -3.09 -37.54
N THR A 170 -11.89 -3.95 -38.03
CA THR A 170 -11.86 -4.59 -39.35
C THR A 170 -10.71 -5.56 -39.68
N GLY A 171 -11.09 -6.83 -39.85
CA GLY A 171 -10.73 -7.58 -41.06
C GLY A 171 -9.34 -8.23 -41.10
N SER A 172 -9.32 -9.52 -40.74
CA SER A 172 -8.43 -10.57 -41.24
C SER A 172 -7.12 -10.18 -41.95
N SER A 173 -6.00 -10.31 -41.25
CA SER A 173 -4.90 -11.25 -41.58
C SER A 173 -3.71 -11.00 -40.65
N VAL A 174 -3.04 -12.08 -40.23
CA VAL A 174 -1.81 -12.09 -39.41
C VAL A 174 -2.01 -11.84 -37.90
N ALA A 175 -2.55 -12.83 -37.16
CA ALA A 175 -2.58 -12.79 -35.69
C ALA A 175 -2.47 -14.20 -35.08
N VAL A 176 -1.38 -14.92 -35.35
CA VAL A 176 -1.08 -16.20 -34.66
C VAL A 176 0.41 -16.24 -34.29
N THR A 177 0.85 -15.35 -33.41
CA THR A 177 2.11 -15.55 -32.65
C THR A 177 2.18 -14.80 -31.31
N ASP A 178 1.24 -13.91 -30.98
CA ASP A 178 1.36 -13.05 -29.79
C ASP A 178 0.59 -13.54 -28.54
N ALA A 179 -0.03 -14.74 -28.60
CA ALA A 179 -0.61 -15.38 -27.42
C ALA A 179 0.46 -15.99 -26.48
N ARG A 180 1.73 -16.05 -26.91
CA ARG A 180 2.83 -16.63 -26.12
C ARG A 180 3.61 -15.61 -25.29
N LEU A 181 3.50 -14.30 -25.58
CA LEU A 181 4.16 -13.25 -24.79
C LEU A 181 3.25 -12.65 -23.70
N LYS A 182 1.94 -12.92 -23.71
CA LYS A 182 1.01 -12.60 -22.61
C LYS A 182 1.18 -13.50 -21.36
N LYS A 183 2.20 -14.34 -21.35
CA LYS A 183 2.57 -15.25 -20.26
C LYS A 183 3.98 -14.92 -19.71
N ALA A 184 4.39 -13.66 -19.77
CA ALA A 184 5.78 -13.27 -19.54
C ALA A 184 6.19 -13.06 -18.07
N ASP A 185 5.27 -13.15 -17.10
CA ASP A 185 5.67 -13.39 -15.71
C ASP A 185 4.62 -14.30 -15.06
N GLY A 186 4.72 -15.61 -15.33
CA GLY A 186 3.88 -16.64 -14.70
C GLY A 186 4.18 -16.85 -13.21
N ARG A 187 4.43 -15.77 -12.47
CA ARG A 187 4.61 -15.79 -11.02
C ARG A 187 3.29 -15.42 -10.37
N ASP A 188 2.69 -16.39 -9.69
CA ASP A 188 1.62 -16.12 -8.75
C ASP A 188 2.21 -15.27 -7.61
N ARG A 189 1.93 -13.96 -7.64
CA ARG A 189 2.35 -13.03 -6.58
C ARG A 189 1.20 -12.83 -5.59
N VAL A 190 1.56 -12.72 -4.33
CA VAL A 190 0.62 -12.36 -3.26
C VAL A 190 0.76 -10.87 -2.98
N GLU A 191 -0.36 -10.17 -3.05
CA GLU A 191 -0.48 -8.76 -2.71
C GLU A 191 -1.26 -8.61 -1.40
N PHE A 192 -0.78 -7.71 -0.56
CA PHE A 192 -1.51 -7.16 0.56
C PHE A 192 -2.08 -5.79 0.14
N VAL A 193 -3.40 -5.68 0.05
CA VAL A 193 -4.09 -4.47 -0.41
C VAL A 193 -4.82 -3.81 0.75
N CYS A 194 -4.58 -2.51 0.92
CA CYS A 194 -5.34 -1.66 1.83
C CYS A 194 -6.20 -0.70 0.99
N ARG A 195 -7.52 -0.80 1.13
CA ARG A 195 -8.46 0.08 0.42
C ARG A 195 -8.96 1.16 1.39
N LEU A 196 -8.67 2.41 1.08
CA LEU A 196 -9.10 3.57 1.84
C LEU A 196 -10.30 4.20 1.14
N VAL A 197 -11.43 4.25 1.85
CA VAL A 197 -12.64 4.96 1.41
C VAL A 197 -12.68 6.29 2.13
N ILE A 198 -12.62 7.38 1.37
CA ILE A 198 -12.49 8.74 1.90
C ILE A 198 -13.56 9.65 1.33
N LYS A 199 -14.03 10.61 2.12
CA LYS A 199 -15.03 11.60 1.74
C LYS A 199 -14.48 13.01 1.92
N ARG A 200 -14.74 13.89 0.95
CA ARG A 200 -14.26 15.27 1.02
C ARG A 200 -15.04 16.08 2.05
N LYS A 201 -14.34 16.94 2.80
CA LYS A 201 -14.94 18.00 3.60
C LYS A 201 -15.30 19.18 2.70
N THR A 202 -16.59 19.45 2.56
CA THR A 202 -17.11 20.35 1.51
C THR A 202 -17.09 21.83 1.88
N LEU A 203 -16.98 22.16 3.18
CA LEU A 203 -17.17 23.52 3.70
C LEU A 203 -16.37 24.59 2.93
N PHE A 204 -15.08 24.33 2.69
CA PHE A 204 -14.21 25.27 1.99
C PHE A 204 -14.70 25.57 0.57
N TYR A 205 -15.10 24.55 -0.20
CA TYR A 205 -15.58 24.70 -1.57
C TYR A 205 -17.00 25.26 -1.62
N THR A 206 -17.87 24.89 -0.68
CA THR A 206 -19.21 25.44 -0.61
C THR A 206 -19.18 26.96 -0.39
N VAL A 207 -18.33 27.45 0.52
CA VAL A 207 -18.23 28.88 0.85
C VAL A 207 -17.48 29.67 -0.22
N ASN A 208 -16.38 29.15 -0.77
CA ASN A 208 -15.52 29.93 -1.67
C ASN A 208 -15.79 29.71 -3.16
N LEU A 209 -16.51 28.65 -3.53
CA LEU A 209 -16.79 28.34 -4.94
C LEU A 209 -18.29 28.30 -5.20
N ILE A 210 -19.07 27.51 -4.45
CA ILE A 210 -20.50 27.33 -4.73
C ILE A 210 -21.30 28.61 -4.43
N ILE A 211 -21.22 29.15 -3.21
CA ILE A 211 -22.03 30.32 -2.80
C ILE A 211 -21.83 31.52 -3.74
N PRO A 212 -20.60 31.96 -4.06
CA PRO A 212 -20.39 33.07 -4.99
C PRO A 212 -21.01 32.83 -6.36
N THR A 213 -20.82 31.64 -6.93
CA THR A 213 -21.37 31.31 -8.27
C THR A 213 -22.90 31.27 -8.31
N VAL A 214 -23.55 30.94 -7.19
CA VAL A 214 -25.01 30.89 -7.11
C VAL A 214 -25.60 32.27 -6.77
N SER A 215 -24.89 33.10 -6.00
CA SER A 215 -25.35 34.44 -5.60
C SER A 215 -25.19 35.51 -6.69
N GLU A 216 -24.40 35.25 -7.72
CA GLU A 216 -24.24 36.13 -8.90
C GLU A 216 -25.30 35.87 -10.00
N HIS A 217 -26.31 35.06 -9.69
CA HIS A 217 -27.53 34.87 -10.49
C HIS A 217 -28.77 35.23 -9.67
#